data_AF-A0A2Z6UIA2-F1
#
_entry.id   AF-A0A2Z6UIA2-F1
#
_cell.length_a   1.000
_cell.length_b   1.000
_cell.length_c   1.000
_cell.angle_alpha   90.00
_cell.angle_beta   90.00
_cell.angle_gamma   90.00
#
_symmetry.space_group_name_H-M   'P 1'
#
loop_
_entity.id
_entity.type
_entity.pdbx_description
1 polymer ?
#
loop_
_entity_poly.entity_id
_entity_poly.type
_entity_poly.pdbx_seq_one_letter_code
_entity_poly.pdbx_strand_id
1 'polypeptide(L)'
;MVLRLGLTKKMAIGASLAVMVVVNWIGPGLAGDPFRKTNPRAIGDKTEAAFNAIFKQGNYLEAKKLIVEATEKEPQEPLSHAMRASLAFTDQDWNTLKTYSEKTKAAAKQMQDSDPLRGNLYLAVGSFLEGTYVFQTEGAVSAIPRLQQVFQYLETAEKVSPTDPELNLLKGYMDLILAVNLPFSSPQEAIQRLETYGSPDYLVDRGIALAYRDLKQYDQALQFIDNALKATPDNPELMYLKGQILRIQGNTDKNTGSLKLALDYFNNALKKQEQLPESVKKQLNREHRKVQEEIKSLESTANR
;
A
#
# COMPACT_ATOMS: atom_id res chain seq x y z
N MET A 1 -13.05 21.88 -23.22
CA MET A 1 -13.79 20.90 -22.39
C MET A 1 -13.02 20.74 -21.09
N VAL A 2 -13.59 21.15 -19.94
CA VAL A 2 -12.83 21.21 -18.67
C VAL A 2 -13.06 19.94 -17.85
N LEU A 3 -12.04 19.09 -17.72
CA LEU A 3 -12.08 17.97 -16.77
C LEU A 3 -11.96 18.50 -15.34
N ARG A 4 -13.02 18.36 -14.54
CA ARG A 4 -12.96 18.52 -13.08
C ARG A 4 -12.55 17.20 -12.44
N LEU A 5 -11.25 16.97 -12.24
CA LEU A 5 -10.80 15.86 -11.39
C LEU A 5 -11.17 16.16 -9.93
N GLY A 6 -12.04 15.34 -9.34
CA GLY A 6 -12.43 15.43 -7.94
C GLY A 6 -11.40 14.79 -7.01
N LEU A 7 -10.28 15.47 -6.73
CA LEU A 7 -9.28 14.98 -5.77
C LEU A 7 -9.78 15.02 -4.31
N THR A 8 -10.50 13.98 -3.88
CA THR A 8 -10.88 13.79 -2.46
C THR A 8 -10.73 12.35 -1.95
N LYS A 9 -9.48 11.85 -1.91
CA LYS A 9 -9.07 10.68 -1.11
C LYS A 9 -7.55 10.75 -0.81
N LYS A 10 -7.17 11.10 0.43
CA LYS A 10 -5.81 10.88 0.95
C LYS A 10 -5.80 9.51 1.66
N MET A 11 -4.97 8.57 1.20
CA MET A 11 -4.77 7.24 1.80
C MET A 11 -3.36 7.10 2.40
N ALA A 12 -3.14 6.02 3.16
CA ALA A 12 -2.05 5.86 4.11
C ALA A 12 -1.86 4.37 4.49
N ILE A 13 -0.64 3.88 4.77
CA ILE A 13 -0.33 2.43 5.03
C ILE A 13 0.57 2.22 6.30
N GLY A 14 0.38 1.15 7.11
CA GLY A 14 1.08 0.87 8.41
C GLY A 14 0.79 -0.50 9.13
N ALA A 15 1.65 -1.06 10.05
CA ALA A 15 1.56 -2.45 10.62
C ALA A 15 2.20 -2.87 12.03
N SER A 16 1.71 -3.92 12.75
CA SER A 16 2.37 -4.85 13.76
C SER A 16 1.38 -5.81 14.50
N LEU A 17 1.53 -7.14 14.75
CA LEU A 17 2.52 -8.29 14.67
C LEU A 17 1.72 -9.67 14.78
N ALA A 18 2.14 -10.97 14.70
CA ALA A 18 3.31 -11.84 14.29
C ALA A 18 2.95 -13.39 14.34
N VAL A 19 3.95 -14.33 14.28
CA VAL A 19 3.94 -15.82 14.67
C VAL A 19 3.44 -16.88 13.62
N MET A 20 3.99 -18.10 13.39
CA MET A 20 5.13 -18.90 13.95
C MET A 20 6.07 -19.52 12.86
N VAL A 21 6.92 -20.51 13.19
CA VAL A 21 8.22 -20.84 12.52
C VAL A 21 8.35 -22.30 12.04
N VAL A 22 9.09 -22.51 10.94
CA VAL A 22 9.87 -23.74 10.67
C VAL A 22 11.35 -23.36 10.52
N VAL A 23 12.25 -24.08 11.17
CA VAL A 23 13.69 -23.74 11.23
C VAL A 23 14.47 -24.44 10.12
N ASN A 24 15.30 -23.68 9.41
CA ASN A 24 16.54 -24.16 8.80
C ASN A 24 17.63 -23.10 9.05
N TRP A 25 18.87 -23.50 9.27
CA TRP A 25 19.92 -22.59 9.76
C TRP A 25 20.36 -21.55 8.72
N ILE A 26 20.17 -20.28 9.07
CA ILE A 26 20.92 -19.14 8.55
C ILE A 26 21.51 -18.42 9.78
N GLY A 27 22.71 -17.85 9.65
CA GLY A 27 23.44 -17.23 10.76
C GLY A 27 22.76 -15.97 11.33
N PRO A 28 23.19 -15.50 12.51
CA PRO A 28 22.63 -14.31 13.15
C PRO A 28 22.93 -13.03 12.34
N GLY A 29 21.92 -12.18 12.14
CA GLY A 29 22.12 -10.77 11.77
C GLY A 29 21.95 -10.39 10.30
N LEU A 30 21.29 -11.20 9.46
CA LEU A 30 20.76 -10.76 8.18
C LEU A 30 19.25 -10.56 8.27
N ALA A 31 18.79 -9.31 8.07
CA ALA A 31 17.38 -9.01 7.91
C ALA A 31 16.88 -9.50 6.53
N GLY A 32 15.61 -9.89 6.46
CA GLY A 32 15.03 -10.48 5.26
C GLY A 32 14.66 -9.45 4.19
N ASP A 33 15.07 -9.68 2.94
CA ASP A 33 14.45 -9.01 1.79
C ASP A 33 12.96 -9.42 1.74
N PRO A 34 12.00 -8.50 1.95
CA PRO A 34 10.59 -8.87 1.99
C PRO A 34 10.03 -9.16 0.59
N PHE A 35 10.77 -8.85 -0.47
CA PHE A 35 10.37 -9.00 -1.87
C PHE A 35 10.98 -10.26 -2.52
N ARG A 36 12.22 -10.64 -2.16
CA ARG A 36 12.97 -11.72 -2.86
C ARG A 36 13.16 -12.98 -2.04
N LYS A 37 12.49 -14.05 -2.48
CA LYS A 37 12.67 -15.43 -1.98
C LYS A 37 13.99 -16.08 -2.46
N THR A 38 14.60 -15.55 -3.52
CA THR A 38 15.88 -16.01 -4.09
C THR A 38 16.81 -14.81 -4.31
N ASN A 39 18.10 -14.96 -3.99
CA ASN A 39 19.08 -13.86 -3.97
C ASN A 39 18.57 -12.59 -3.25
N PRO A 40 18.20 -12.70 -1.95
CA PRO A 40 17.70 -11.57 -1.17
C PRO A 40 18.75 -10.45 -1.08
N ARG A 41 18.30 -9.20 -1.24
CA ARG A 41 19.12 -8.01 -0.99
C ARG A 41 19.14 -7.72 0.50
N ALA A 42 20.32 -7.42 1.03
CA ALA A 42 20.44 -6.96 2.41
C ALA A 42 19.71 -5.61 2.57
N ILE A 43 18.66 -5.60 3.38
CA ILE A 43 18.10 -4.38 3.98
C ILE A 43 18.51 -4.34 5.46
N GLY A 44 18.31 -3.21 6.12
CA GLY A 44 18.55 -3.09 7.56
C GLY A 44 17.44 -3.71 8.41
N ASP A 45 17.76 -4.11 9.65
CA ASP A 45 16.82 -4.80 10.54
C ASP A 45 15.70 -3.89 11.06
N LYS A 46 15.96 -2.59 11.25
CA LYS A 46 14.93 -1.61 11.60
C LYS A 46 14.10 -1.22 10.39
N THR A 47 14.66 -1.24 9.18
CA THR A 47 13.90 -1.14 7.93
C THR A 47 12.99 -2.35 7.75
N GLU A 48 13.46 -3.58 7.98
CA GLU A 48 12.59 -4.76 7.91
C GLU A 48 11.52 -4.74 9.01
N ALA A 49 11.88 -4.35 10.23
CA ALA A 49 10.93 -4.17 11.33
C ALA A 49 9.88 -3.11 10.95
N ALA A 50 10.29 -1.95 10.44
CA ALA A 50 9.40 -0.89 9.98
C ALA A 50 8.60 -1.25 8.71
N PHE A 51 9.10 -2.13 7.84
CA PHE A 51 8.38 -2.62 6.66
C PHE A 51 7.33 -3.66 7.04
N ASN A 52 7.70 -4.66 7.83
CA ASN A 52 6.74 -5.58 8.44
C ASN A 52 5.68 -4.76 9.19
N ALA A 53 6.15 -3.79 9.97
CA ALA A 53 5.36 -2.79 10.68
C ALA A 53 4.85 -1.63 9.80
N ILE A 54 4.85 -1.76 8.46
CA ILE A 54 3.99 -0.97 7.58
C ILE A 54 3.00 -1.81 6.79
N PHE A 55 3.35 -3.02 6.38
CA PHE A 55 2.58 -3.74 5.36
C PHE A 55 1.82 -4.97 5.87
N LYS A 56 2.40 -5.75 6.79
CA LYS A 56 1.94 -7.12 7.08
C LYS A 56 0.82 -7.21 8.12
N GLN A 57 0.46 -6.11 8.82
CA GLN A 57 -0.05 -6.23 10.20
C GLN A 57 -0.80 -4.98 10.81
N GLY A 58 -1.25 -3.99 10.03
CA GLY A 58 -2.13 -2.83 10.40
C GLY A 58 -1.82 -1.69 11.43
N ASN A 59 -0.78 -1.73 12.29
CA ASN A 59 -0.30 -0.69 13.23
C ASN A 59 0.78 0.35 12.77
N TYR A 60 0.28 1.49 12.31
CA TYR A 60 1.01 2.69 11.91
C TYR A 60 1.65 3.43 13.11
N LEU A 61 1.15 3.24 14.34
CA LEU A 61 1.69 3.89 15.53
C LEU A 61 3.06 3.32 15.91
N GLU A 62 3.30 2.03 15.67
CA GLU A 62 4.62 1.42 15.84
C GLU A 62 5.55 1.73 14.67
N ALA A 63 5.02 1.71 13.44
CA ALA A 63 5.71 2.13 12.22
C ALA A 63 6.48 3.44 12.40
N LYS A 64 5.81 4.44 12.96
CA LYS A 64 6.35 5.80 13.17
C LYS A 64 7.49 5.86 14.19
N LYS A 65 7.62 4.88 15.09
CA LYS A 65 8.77 4.76 16.01
C LYS A 65 9.93 4.08 15.30
N LEU A 66 9.69 2.89 14.76
CA LEU A 66 10.69 2.05 14.09
C LEU A 66 11.34 2.77 12.90
N ILE A 67 10.57 3.57 12.15
CA ILE A 67 11.09 4.31 10.99
C ILE A 67 12.01 5.48 11.36
N VAL A 68 11.87 6.05 12.56
CA VAL A 68 12.82 7.05 13.07
C VAL A 68 14.16 6.37 13.30
N GLU A 69 14.18 5.25 14.03
CA GLU A 69 15.40 4.49 14.29
C GLU A 69 16.04 3.97 12.99
N ALA A 70 15.26 3.41 12.07
CA ALA A 70 15.74 2.96 10.76
C ALA A 70 16.44 4.09 9.99
N THR A 71 15.80 5.24 9.82
CA THR A 71 16.38 6.36 9.07
C THR A 71 17.57 7.05 9.76
N GLU A 72 17.87 6.70 11.02
CA GLU A 72 19.05 7.16 11.77
C GLU A 72 20.19 6.13 11.82
N LYS A 73 19.88 4.83 11.93
CA LYS A 73 20.88 3.74 12.01
C LYS A 73 21.24 3.15 10.65
N GLU A 74 20.34 3.26 9.68
CA GLU A 74 20.45 2.67 8.34
C GLU A 74 20.34 3.77 7.26
N PRO A 75 21.11 4.88 7.35
CA PRO A 75 20.88 6.07 6.51
C PRO A 75 21.08 5.84 5.01
N GLN A 76 21.70 4.73 4.60
CA GLN A 76 21.88 4.33 3.20
C GLN A 76 20.76 3.44 2.64
N GLU A 77 19.76 3.06 3.44
CA GLU A 77 18.63 2.24 3.01
C GLU A 77 17.47 3.12 2.51
N PRO A 78 17.24 3.25 1.18
CA PRO A 78 16.26 4.18 0.63
C PRO A 78 14.81 3.80 0.98
N LEU A 79 14.50 2.54 1.26
CA LEU A 79 13.16 2.11 1.70
C LEU A 79 12.77 2.75 3.03
N SER A 80 13.73 2.91 3.96
CA SER A 80 13.49 3.58 5.25
C SER A 80 13.02 5.02 5.05
N HIS A 81 13.68 5.77 4.17
CA HIS A 81 13.35 7.16 3.85
C HIS A 81 12.03 7.24 3.06
N ALA A 82 11.80 6.33 2.11
CA ALA A 82 10.57 6.29 1.32
C ALA A 82 9.33 6.02 2.19
N MET A 83 9.45 5.09 3.15
CA MET A 83 8.40 4.79 4.12
C MET A 83 8.17 5.97 5.09
N ARG A 84 9.22 6.63 5.58
CA ARG A 84 9.10 7.84 6.43
C ARG A 84 8.42 9.00 5.70
N ALA A 85 8.76 9.22 4.42
CA ALA A 85 8.11 10.20 3.55
C ALA A 85 6.62 9.86 3.30
N SER A 86 6.28 8.58 3.11
CA SER A 86 4.90 8.12 2.91
C SER A 86 4.02 8.29 4.16
N LEU A 87 4.59 8.08 5.35
CA LEU A 87 3.96 8.39 6.64
C LEU A 87 3.83 9.91 6.87
N ALA A 88 4.77 10.72 6.37
CA ALA A 88 4.65 12.17 6.42
C ALA A 88 3.53 12.70 5.51
N PHE A 89 3.39 12.16 4.29
CA PHE A 89 2.24 12.46 3.40
C PHE A 89 0.90 12.11 4.06
N THR A 90 0.83 10.95 4.74
CA THR A 90 -0.33 10.50 5.53
C THR A 90 -0.76 11.54 6.56
N ASP A 91 0.20 12.05 7.34
CA ASP A 91 -0.03 13.03 8.40
C ASP A 91 -0.17 14.47 7.89
N GLN A 92 0.10 14.70 6.60
CA GLN A 92 0.18 16.01 5.95
C GLN A 92 1.37 16.88 6.45
N ASP A 93 2.42 16.23 6.95
CA ASP A 93 3.71 16.87 7.22
C ASP A 93 4.51 17.02 5.92
N TRP A 94 4.31 18.15 5.26
CA TRP A 94 4.98 18.49 4.00
C TRP A 94 6.50 18.67 4.16
N ASN A 95 6.99 19.04 5.35
CA ASN A 95 8.42 19.24 5.60
C ASN A 95 9.15 17.90 5.71
N THR A 96 8.60 16.95 6.47
CA THR A 96 9.15 15.60 6.54
C THR A 96 8.96 14.86 5.21
N LEU A 97 7.84 15.06 4.49
CA LEU A 97 7.68 14.50 3.14
C LEU A 97 8.82 14.97 2.21
N LYS A 98 9.06 16.29 2.14
CA LYS A 98 10.16 16.84 1.32
C LYS A 98 11.51 16.25 1.72
N THR A 99 11.89 16.41 2.99
CA THR A 99 13.20 15.98 3.51
C THR A 99 13.48 14.50 3.26
N TYR A 100 12.48 13.63 3.45
CA TYR A 100 12.67 12.20 3.25
C TYR A 100 12.50 11.75 1.79
N SER A 101 11.80 12.51 0.94
CA SER A 101 11.88 12.33 -0.52
C SER A 101 13.28 12.64 -1.06
N GLU A 102 13.93 13.68 -0.54
CA GLU A 102 15.30 14.07 -0.88
C GLU A 102 16.31 13.02 -0.40
N LYS A 103 16.20 12.56 0.86
CA LYS A 103 17.02 11.44 1.39
C LYS A 103 16.82 10.12 0.63
N THR A 104 15.59 9.81 0.21
CA THR A 104 15.31 8.61 -0.62
C THR A 104 16.15 8.65 -1.91
N LYS A 105 16.12 9.76 -2.64
CA LYS A 105 16.93 9.94 -3.86
C LYS A 105 18.43 9.92 -3.58
N ALA A 106 18.88 10.50 -2.46
CA ALA A 106 20.29 10.56 -2.09
C ALA A 106 20.88 9.18 -1.74
N ALA A 107 20.14 8.34 -1.00
CA ALA A 107 20.51 6.95 -0.75
C ALA A 107 20.47 6.13 -2.06
N ALA A 108 19.40 6.25 -2.83
CA ALA A 108 19.22 5.56 -4.11
C ALA A 108 20.35 5.88 -5.12
N LYS A 109 20.79 7.14 -5.19
CA LYS A 109 21.89 7.54 -6.08
C LYS A 109 23.26 6.97 -5.66
N GLN A 110 23.50 6.79 -4.35
CA GLN A 110 24.75 6.19 -3.86
C GLN A 110 24.85 4.68 -4.15
N MET A 111 23.72 3.98 -4.29
CA MET A 111 23.71 2.56 -4.67
C MET A 111 23.48 2.30 -6.18
N GLN A 112 23.37 3.34 -7.01
CA GLN A 112 23.03 3.16 -8.44
C GLN A 112 24.11 2.39 -9.23
N ASP A 113 25.38 2.43 -8.79
CA ASP A 113 26.48 1.74 -9.47
C ASP A 113 26.64 0.28 -9.01
N SER A 114 26.17 -0.07 -7.80
CA SER A 114 26.26 -1.42 -7.20
C SER A 114 24.96 -2.23 -7.31
N ASP A 115 23.80 -1.55 -7.29
CA ASP A 115 22.48 -2.09 -7.59
C ASP A 115 21.73 -1.11 -8.51
N PRO A 116 22.00 -1.14 -9.82
CA PRO A 116 21.36 -0.25 -10.78
C PRO A 116 19.85 -0.46 -10.88
N LEU A 117 19.30 -1.62 -10.47
CA LEU A 117 17.84 -1.77 -10.42
C LEU A 117 17.27 -1.00 -9.24
N ARG A 118 17.76 -1.25 -8.03
CA ARG A 118 17.24 -0.65 -6.79
C ARG A 118 17.54 0.85 -6.73
N GLY A 119 18.72 1.27 -7.18
CA GLY A 119 19.07 2.69 -7.31
C GLY A 119 18.11 3.45 -8.24
N ASN A 120 17.79 2.90 -9.42
CA ASN A 120 16.79 3.54 -10.29
C ASN A 120 15.36 3.45 -9.70
N LEU A 121 14.98 2.31 -9.12
CA LEU A 121 13.65 2.14 -8.50
C LEU A 121 13.38 3.17 -7.39
N TYR A 122 14.33 3.41 -6.49
CA TYR A 122 14.17 4.42 -5.43
C TYR A 122 14.44 5.86 -5.88
N LEU A 123 15.14 6.08 -7.00
CA LEU A 123 15.10 7.39 -7.67
C LEU A 123 13.69 7.69 -8.20
N ALA A 124 13.00 6.70 -8.77
CA ALA A 124 11.60 6.82 -9.16
C ALA A 124 10.68 7.11 -7.95
N VAL A 125 10.75 6.29 -6.89
CA VAL A 125 9.95 6.49 -5.67
C VAL A 125 10.23 7.85 -5.03
N GLY A 126 11.50 8.26 -4.95
CA GLY A 126 11.91 9.56 -4.43
C GLY A 126 11.38 10.74 -5.25
N SER A 127 11.45 10.67 -6.59
CA SER A 127 10.85 11.69 -7.48
C SER A 127 9.31 11.69 -7.40
N PHE A 128 8.65 10.56 -7.16
CA PHE A 128 7.20 10.51 -6.94
C PHE A 128 6.79 11.23 -5.64
N LEU A 129 7.52 10.99 -4.55
CA LEU A 129 7.28 11.62 -3.25
C LEU A 129 7.57 13.13 -3.29
N GLU A 130 8.66 13.55 -3.94
CA GLU A 130 8.98 14.96 -4.18
C GLU A 130 7.94 15.63 -5.10
N GLY A 131 7.55 14.97 -6.19
CA GLY A 131 6.47 15.43 -7.07
C GLY A 131 5.14 15.57 -6.34
N THR A 132 4.87 14.73 -5.33
CA THR A 132 3.70 14.83 -4.45
C THR A 132 3.78 16.05 -3.53
N TYR A 133 4.96 16.37 -2.98
CA TYR A 133 5.18 17.63 -2.26
C TYR A 133 4.92 18.83 -3.18
N VAL A 134 5.60 18.90 -4.33
CA VAL A 134 5.49 19.99 -5.32
C VAL A 134 4.06 20.17 -5.80
N PHE A 135 3.31 19.08 -6.03
CA PHE A 135 1.89 19.14 -6.39
C PHE A 135 1.04 19.87 -5.32
N GLN A 136 1.32 19.65 -4.04
CA GLN A 136 0.55 20.23 -2.92
C GLN A 136 0.98 21.67 -2.60
N THR A 137 2.24 22.05 -2.84
CA THR A 137 2.78 23.39 -2.53
C THR A 137 2.78 24.36 -3.72
N GLU A 138 3.01 23.87 -4.93
CA GLU A 138 3.25 24.67 -6.14
C GLU A 138 2.29 24.32 -7.29
N GLY A 139 1.48 23.26 -7.13
CA GLY A 139 0.42 22.87 -8.06
C GLY A 139 0.84 21.85 -9.14
N ALA A 140 -0.16 21.38 -9.89
CA ALA A 140 -0.04 20.22 -10.77
C ALA A 140 0.99 20.38 -11.89
N VAL A 141 1.15 21.58 -12.46
CA VAL A 141 2.09 21.83 -13.59
C VAL A 141 3.54 21.68 -13.12
N SER A 142 3.87 22.22 -11.94
CA SER A 142 5.20 22.16 -11.33
C SER A 142 5.64 20.72 -11.02
N ALA A 143 4.69 19.80 -10.82
CA ALA A 143 4.96 18.38 -10.57
C ALA A 143 5.24 17.56 -11.85
N ILE A 144 4.91 18.05 -13.05
CA ILE A 144 5.06 17.30 -14.31
C ILE A 144 6.51 16.81 -14.56
N PRO A 145 7.57 17.61 -14.35
CA PRO A 145 8.95 17.15 -14.54
C PRO A 145 9.34 16.01 -13.59
N ARG A 146 8.72 15.93 -12.40
CA ARG A 146 8.95 14.83 -11.45
C ARG A 146 8.21 13.57 -11.88
N LEU A 147 6.97 13.69 -12.38
CA LEU A 147 6.23 12.58 -12.96
C LEU A 147 6.96 11.98 -14.18
N GLN A 148 7.58 12.81 -15.02
CA GLN A 148 8.43 12.35 -16.13
C GLN A 148 9.64 11.53 -15.63
N GLN A 149 10.31 11.97 -14.56
CA GLN A 149 11.40 11.22 -13.93
C GLN A 149 10.96 9.87 -13.37
N VAL A 150 9.75 9.77 -12.78
CA VAL A 150 9.21 8.49 -12.28
C VAL A 150 9.18 7.45 -13.39
N PHE A 151 8.59 7.78 -14.55
CA PHE A 151 8.53 6.85 -15.68
C PHE A 151 9.93 6.51 -16.24
N GLN A 152 10.81 7.51 -16.42
CA GLN A 152 12.17 7.31 -16.91
C GLN A 152 12.99 6.37 -16.01
N TYR A 153 12.90 6.53 -14.69
CA TYR A 153 13.62 5.69 -13.74
C TYR A 153 13.02 4.28 -13.63
N LEU A 154 11.68 4.13 -13.69
CA LEU A 154 11.04 2.80 -13.73
C LEU A 154 11.40 2.03 -15.01
N GLU A 155 11.40 2.68 -16.18
CA GLU A 155 11.85 2.09 -17.44
C GLU A 155 13.33 1.66 -17.38
N THR A 156 14.17 2.45 -16.70
CA THR A 156 15.59 2.14 -16.51
C THR A 156 15.80 0.95 -15.56
N ALA A 157 15.02 0.86 -14.47
CA ALA A 157 15.04 -0.30 -13.56
C ALA A 157 14.54 -1.59 -14.26
N GLU A 158 13.48 -1.48 -15.07
CA GLU A 158 12.88 -2.59 -15.83
C GLU A 158 13.83 -3.16 -16.90
N LYS A 159 14.71 -2.33 -17.47
CA LYS A 159 15.78 -2.78 -18.37
C LYS A 159 16.88 -3.59 -17.66
N VAL A 160 17.05 -3.47 -16.34
CA VAL A 160 18.04 -4.24 -15.57
C VAL A 160 17.52 -5.62 -15.21
N SER A 161 16.26 -5.72 -14.75
CA SER A 161 15.56 -7.00 -14.60
C SER A 161 14.03 -6.76 -14.64
N PRO A 162 13.35 -7.13 -15.74
CA PRO A 162 11.93 -6.85 -15.90
C PRO A 162 11.03 -7.71 -15.01
N THR A 163 11.57 -8.78 -14.41
CA THR A 163 10.87 -9.72 -13.54
C THR A 163 11.22 -9.56 -12.05
N ASP A 164 11.93 -8.49 -11.68
CA ASP A 164 12.28 -8.22 -10.28
C ASP A 164 11.03 -7.91 -9.42
N PRO A 165 10.87 -8.52 -8.22
CA PRO A 165 9.60 -8.47 -7.49
C PRO A 165 9.29 -7.14 -6.81
N GLU A 166 10.29 -6.39 -6.35
CA GLU A 166 10.11 -5.07 -5.71
C GLU A 166 9.68 -4.05 -6.78
N LEU A 167 10.32 -4.11 -7.96
CA LEU A 167 9.92 -3.35 -9.14
C LEU A 167 8.52 -3.74 -9.62
N ASN A 168 8.22 -5.04 -9.71
CA ASN A 168 6.93 -5.51 -10.22
C ASN A 168 5.78 -5.16 -9.27
N LEU A 169 5.99 -5.27 -7.95
CA LEU A 169 5.05 -4.80 -6.94
C LEU A 169 4.77 -3.29 -7.09
N LEU A 170 5.82 -2.45 -7.06
CA LEU A 170 5.66 -1.00 -7.08
C LEU A 170 5.09 -0.48 -8.41
N LYS A 171 5.61 -0.96 -9.55
CA LYS A 171 5.10 -0.57 -10.87
C LYS A 171 3.68 -1.12 -11.10
N GLY A 172 3.39 -2.37 -10.74
CA GLY A 172 2.04 -2.92 -10.91
C GLY A 172 0.98 -2.21 -10.07
N TYR A 173 1.31 -1.76 -8.85
CA TYR A 173 0.43 -0.88 -8.06
C TYR A 173 0.18 0.47 -8.73
N MET A 174 1.20 1.07 -9.37
CA MET A 174 1.04 2.31 -10.13
C MET A 174 0.19 2.08 -11.38
N ASP A 175 0.48 1.04 -12.17
CA ASP A 175 -0.23 0.68 -13.40
C ASP A 175 -1.72 0.39 -13.11
N LEU A 176 -2.02 -0.28 -11.98
CA LEU A 176 -3.39 -0.47 -11.48
C LEU A 176 -4.12 0.85 -11.18
N ILE A 177 -3.46 1.78 -10.47
CA ILE A 177 -4.02 3.10 -10.15
C ILE A 177 -4.28 3.89 -11.43
N LEU A 178 -3.37 3.82 -12.41
CA LEU A 178 -3.55 4.47 -13.71
C LEU A 178 -4.70 3.82 -14.50
N ALA A 179 -4.74 2.49 -14.64
CA ALA A 179 -5.76 1.76 -15.39
C ALA A 179 -7.20 1.91 -14.84
N VAL A 180 -7.36 2.06 -13.53
CA VAL A 180 -8.67 2.32 -12.90
C VAL A 180 -9.15 3.77 -13.12
N ASN A 181 -8.25 4.71 -13.44
CA ASN A 181 -8.56 6.15 -13.55
C ASN A 181 -8.37 6.73 -14.96
N LEU A 182 -7.71 6.02 -15.89
CA LEU A 182 -7.35 6.47 -17.23
C LEU A 182 -7.58 5.35 -18.27
N PRO A 183 -8.14 5.65 -19.46
CA PRO A 183 -8.54 4.64 -20.44
C PRO A 183 -7.39 4.08 -21.31
N PHE A 184 -6.14 4.16 -20.85
CA PHE A 184 -4.94 3.95 -21.67
C PHE A 184 -4.12 2.68 -21.31
N SER A 185 -4.57 1.91 -20.32
CA SER A 185 -3.86 0.75 -19.79
C SER A 185 -4.85 -0.30 -19.30
N SER A 186 -4.58 -1.58 -19.56
CA SER A 186 -5.45 -2.69 -19.18
C SER A 186 -5.26 -3.04 -17.69
N PRO A 187 -6.32 -2.98 -16.85
CA PRO A 187 -6.23 -3.43 -15.47
C PRO A 187 -5.81 -4.91 -15.37
N GLN A 188 -6.24 -5.75 -16.32
CA GLN A 188 -5.97 -7.18 -16.34
C GLN A 188 -4.48 -7.48 -16.63
N GLU A 189 -3.82 -6.71 -17.49
CA GLU A 189 -2.37 -6.84 -17.72
C GLU A 189 -1.56 -6.44 -16.47
N ALA A 190 -1.98 -5.37 -15.80
CA ALA A 190 -1.35 -4.94 -14.53
C ALA A 190 -1.56 -5.96 -13.40
N ILE A 191 -2.75 -6.56 -13.29
CA ILE A 191 -3.04 -7.68 -12.37
C ILE A 191 -2.13 -8.87 -12.69
N GLN A 192 -2.11 -9.36 -13.94
CA GLN A 192 -1.31 -10.52 -14.33
C GLN A 192 0.19 -10.30 -14.08
N ARG A 193 0.72 -9.09 -14.34
CA ARG A 193 2.10 -8.72 -14.05
C ARG A 193 2.40 -8.70 -12.55
N LEU A 194 1.44 -8.23 -11.73
CA LEU A 194 1.55 -8.25 -10.27
C LEU A 194 1.53 -9.69 -9.73
N GLU A 195 0.64 -10.56 -10.23
CA GLU A 195 0.54 -11.98 -9.87
C GLU A 195 1.79 -12.79 -10.25
N THR A 196 2.32 -12.56 -11.45
CA THR A 196 3.41 -13.39 -12.02
C THR A 196 4.77 -13.06 -11.40
N TYR A 197 5.00 -11.79 -11.06
CA TYR A 197 6.33 -11.31 -10.68
C TYR A 197 6.38 -10.53 -9.36
N GLY A 198 5.26 -9.95 -8.90
CA GLY A 198 5.23 -9.20 -7.65
C GLY A 198 5.44 -10.10 -6.43
N SER A 199 6.03 -9.54 -5.38
CA SER A 199 6.16 -10.18 -4.06
C SER A 199 6.47 -9.10 -3.01
N PRO A 200 6.06 -9.22 -1.74
CA PRO A 200 5.44 -10.40 -1.12
C PRO A 200 3.98 -10.61 -1.52
N ASP A 201 3.61 -11.89 -1.61
CA ASP A 201 2.32 -12.41 -2.09
C ASP A 201 1.12 -11.67 -1.46
N TYR A 202 1.16 -11.43 -0.14
CA TYR A 202 0.07 -10.74 0.57
C TYR A 202 -0.15 -9.27 0.18
N LEU A 203 0.87 -8.59 -0.39
CA LEU A 203 0.72 -7.26 -0.98
C LEU A 203 0.25 -7.32 -2.43
N VAL A 204 0.64 -8.36 -3.17
CA VAL A 204 0.08 -8.66 -4.50
C VAL A 204 -1.42 -8.88 -4.39
N ASP A 205 -1.84 -9.81 -3.52
CA ASP A 205 -3.23 -10.08 -3.18
C ASP A 205 -4.00 -8.81 -2.78
N ARG A 206 -3.43 -8.00 -1.88
CA ARG A 206 -4.01 -6.70 -1.44
C ARG A 206 -4.21 -5.74 -2.61
N GLY A 207 -3.24 -5.62 -3.51
CA GLY A 207 -3.31 -4.74 -4.68
C GLY A 207 -4.40 -5.16 -5.66
N ILE A 208 -4.51 -6.46 -5.93
CA ILE A 208 -5.50 -7.04 -6.83
C ILE A 208 -6.91 -6.95 -6.22
N ALA A 209 -7.06 -7.17 -4.91
CA ALA A 209 -8.34 -6.97 -4.22
C ALA A 209 -8.86 -5.53 -4.31
N LEU A 210 -7.96 -4.53 -4.21
CA LEU A 210 -8.30 -3.12 -4.43
C LEU A 210 -8.73 -2.86 -5.88
N ALA A 211 -8.00 -3.40 -6.85
CA ALA A 211 -8.33 -3.28 -8.27
C ALA A 211 -9.71 -3.88 -8.60
N TYR A 212 -9.97 -5.13 -8.21
CA TYR A 212 -11.25 -5.78 -8.46
C TYR A 212 -12.42 -5.10 -7.72
N ARG A 213 -12.21 -4.56 -6.51
CA ARG A 213 -13.23 -3.74 -5.82
C ARG A 213 -13.62 -2.54 -6.67
N ASP A 214 -12.66 -1.82 -7.22
CA ASP A 214 -12.90 -0.57 -7.96
C ASP A 214 -13.42 -0.85 -9.39
N LEU A 215 -13.08 -2.01 -9.97
CA LEU A 215 -13.72 -2.59 -11.17
C LEU A 215 -15.12 -3.18 -10.90
N LYS A 216 -15.59 -3.19 -9.64
CA LYS A 216 -16.87 -3.77 -9.18
C LYS A 216 -16.99 -5.29 -9.31
N GLN A 217 -15.87 -6.00 -9.45
CA GLN A 217 -15.79 -7.45 -9.52
C GLN A 217 -15.64 -8.03 -8.10
N TYR A 218 -16.70 -7.94 -7.29
CA TYR A 218 -16.61 -8.13 -5.85
C TYR A 218 -16.20 -9.55 -5.42
N ASP A 219 -16.65 -10.60 -6.09
CA ASP A 219 -16.27 -11.99 -5.74
C ASP A 219 -14.77 -12.24 -5.93
N GLN A 220 -14.20 -11.68 -7.00
CA GLN A 220 -12.75 -11.71 -7.24
C GLN A 220 -12.02 -10.87 -6.18
N ALA A 221 -12.54 -9.68 -5.84
CA ALA A 221 -11.99 -8.87 -4.75
C ALA A 221 -12.01 -9.61 -3.39
N LEU A 222 -13.05 -10.41 -3.12
CA LEU A 222 -13.15 -11.26 -1.92
C LEU A 222 -12.14 -12.41 -1.94
N GLN A 223 -11.94 -13.09 -3.08
CA GLN A 223 -10.93 -14.15 -3.21
C GLN A 223 -9.52 -13.65 -2.86
N PHE A 224 -9.13 -12.49 -3.41
CA PHE A 224 -7.79 -11.94 -3.18
C PHE A 224 -7.62 -11.33 -1.78
N ILE A 225 -8.61 -10.61 -1.22
CA ILE A 225 -8.48 -10.12 0.17
C ILE A 225 -8.42 -11.27 1.19
N ASP A 226 -9.04 -12.41 0.90
CA ASP A 226 -8.98 -13.61 1.74
C ASP A 226 -7.64 -14.33 1.64
N ASN A 227 -6.93 -14.25 0.51
CA ASN A 227 -5.55 -14.71 0.43
C ASN A 227 -4.61 -13.82 1.26
N ALA A 228 -4.70 -12.49 1.09
CA ALA A 228 -3.91 -11.54 1.89
C ALA A 228 -4.16 -11.76 3.40
N LEU A 229 -5.41 -11.90 3.81
CA LEU A 229 -5.78 -12.17 5.21
C LEU A 229 -5.30 -13.53 5.75
N LYS A 230 -5.00 -14.55 4.92
CA LYS A 230 -4.35 -15.79 5.42
C LYS A 230 -2.92 -15.52 5.90
N ALA A 231 -2.19 -14.67 5.19
CA ALA A 231 -0.83 -14.28 5.54
C ALA A 231 -0.77 -13.15 6.59
N THR A 232 -1.84 -12.35 6.70
CA THR A 232 -1.94 -11.20 7.60
C THR A 232 -3.27 -11.16 8.39
N PRO A 233 -3.62 -12.22 9.14
CA PRO A 233 -4.96 -12.38 9.72
C PRO A 233 -5.32 -11.28 10.73
N ASP A 234 -4.30 -10.68 11.34
CA ASP A 234 -4.43 -9.66 12.37
C ASP A 234 -4.44 -8.21 11.85
N ASN A 235 -4.36 -7.97 10.54
CA ASN A 235 -4.24 -6.63 9.95
C ASN A 235 -5.60 -5.88 9.87
N PRO A 236 -5.88 -4.89 10.74
CA PRO A 236 -7.13 -4.11 10.69
C PRO A 236 -7.37 -3.35 9.38
N GLU A 237 -6.35 -3.00 8.60
CA GLU A 237 -6.54 -2.32 7.32
C GLU A 237 -7.14 -3.29 6.28
N LEU A 238 -6.74 -4.57 6.31
CA LEU A 238 -7.32 -5.61 5.44
C LEU A 238 -8.68 -6.08 5.92
N MET A 239 -8.89 -6.18 7.24
CA MET A 239 -10.23 -6.40 7.82
C MET A 239 -11.19 -5.31 7.35
N TYR A 240 -10.77 -4.04 7.44
CA TYR A 240 -11.54 -2.90 6.94
C TYR A 240 -11.81 -3.02 5.43
N LEU A 241 -10.80 -3.31 4.61
CA LEU A 241 -10.96 -3.48 3.16
C LEU A 241 -11.96 -4.60 2.81
N LYS A 242 -11.89 -5.77 3.46
CA LYS A 242 -12.89 -6.84 3.27
C LYS A 242 -14.29 -6.38 3.69
N GLY A 243 -14.41 -5.66 4.80
CA GLY A 243 -15.65 -5.01 5.21
C GLY A 243 -16.19 -4.03 4.16
N GLN A 244 -15.33 -3.26 3.49
CA GLN A 244 -15.75 -2.38 2.38
C GLN A 244 -16.32 -3.19 1.21
N ILE A 245 -15.62 -4.23 0.76
CA ILE A 245 -16.03 -5.07 -0.38
C ILE A 245 -17.40 -5.72 -0.07
N LEU A 246 -17.51 -6.40 1.07
CA LEU A 246 -18.76 -7.04 1.54
C LEU A 246 -19.92 -6.04 1.67
N ARG A 247 -19.65 -4.83 2.18
CA ARG A 247 -20.67 -3.77 2.31
C ARG A 247 -21.14 -3.31 0.92
N ILE A 248 -20.24 -3.08 -0.02
CA ILE A 248 -20.60 -2.62 -1.37
C ILE A 248 -21.42 -3.72 -2.08
N GLN A 249 -20.93 -4.96 -2.08
CA GLN A 249 -21.64 -6.11 -2.65
C GLN A 249 -23.03 -6.29 -2.03
N GLY A 250 -23.15 -6.35 -0.69
CA GLY A 250 -24.44 -6.47 -0.01
C GLY A 250 -25.42 -5.32 -0.30
N ASN A 251 -24.93 -4.12 -0.61
CA ASN A 251 -25.77 -3.00 -1.04
C ASN A 251 -26.20 -3.08 -2.52
N THR A 252 -25.36 -3.66 -3.39
CA THR A 252 -25.70 -3.97 -4.78
C THR A 252 -26.76 -5.07 -4.83
N ASP A 253 -26.49 -6.19 -4.16
CA ASP A 253 -27.27 -7.44 -4.24
C ASP A 253 -28.49 -7.46 -3.29
N LYS A 254 -28.65 -6.42 -2.47
CA LYS A 254 -29.62 -6.33 -1.36
C LYS A 254 -29.51 -7.47 -0.34
N ASN A 255 -28.29 -7.99 -0.18
CA ASN A 255 -27.99 -9.12 0.69
C ASN A 255 -27.60 -8.66 2.11
N THR A 256 -28.56 -8.70 3.03
CA THR A 256 -28.39 -8.40 4.46
C THR A 256 -27.33 -9.30 5.14
N GLY A 257 -27.10 -10.52 4.64
CA GLY A 257 -26.04 -11.41 5.15
C GLY A 257 -24.65 -10.84 4.88
N SER A 258 -24.38 -10.41 3.64
CA SER A 258 -23.12 -9.74 3.28
C SER A 258 -22.90 -8.44 4.05
N LEU A 259 -23.98 -7.67 4.31
CA LEU A 259 -23.90 -6.48 5.17
C LEU A 259 -23.57 -6.82 6.64
N LYS A 260 -24.11 -7.91 7.20
CA LYS A 260 -23.78 -8.36 8.56
C LYS A 260 -22.33 -8.80 8.67
N LEU A 261 -21.83 -9.58 7.69
CA LEU A 261 -20.40 -9.92 7.62
C LEU A 261 -19.52 -8.67 7.50
N ALA A 262 -19.92 -7.67 6.72
CA ALA A 262 -19.20 -6.40 6.62
C ALA A 262 -19.13 -5.65 7.97
N LEU A 263 -20.23 -5.63 8.73
CA LEU A 263 -20.27 -5.07 10.08
C LEU A 263 -19.31 -5.81 11.03
N ASP A 264 -19.23 -7.13 10.97
CA ASP A 264 -18.30 -7.91 11.79
C ASP A 264 -16.82 -7.64 11.43
N TYR A 265 -16.51 -7.49 10.15
CA TYR A 265 -15.17 -7.08 9.72
C TYR A 265 -14.82 -5.64 10.15
N PHE A 266 -15.77 -4.71 10.10
CA PHE A 266 -15.58 -3.37 10.66
C PHE A 266 -15.42 -3.39 12.20
N ASN A 267 -16.20 -4.21 12.91
CA ASN A 267 -16.06 -4.40 14.36
C ASN A 267 -14.66 -4.92 14.71
N ASN A 268 -14.13 -5.87 13.94
CA ASN A 268 -12.78 -6.42 14.14
C ASN A 268 -11.68 -5.40 13.83
N ALA A 269 -11.82 -4.60 12.77
CA ALA A 269 -10.91 -3.48 12.50
C ALA A 269 -10.94 -2.42 13.63
N LEU A 270 -12.13 -2.10 14.15
CA LEU A 270 -12.32 -1.10 15.21
C LEU A 270 -11.67 -1.48 16.54
N LYS A 271 -11.59 -2.78 16.89
CA LYS A 271 -10.84 -3.28 18.07
C LYS A 271 -9.37 -2.84 18.07
N LYS A 272 -8.83 -2.53 16.89
CA LYS A 272 -7.45 -2.09 16.68
C LYS A 272 -7.39 -0.67 16.10
N GLN A 273 -8.42 0.17 16.21
CA GLN A 273 -8.45 1.44 15.48
C GLN A 273 -7.27 2.39 15.78
N GLU A 274 -6.67 2.36 16.98
CA GLU A 274 -5.48 3.17 17.31
C GLU A 274 -4.20 2.73 16.57
N GLN A 275 -4.24 1.56 15.95
CA GLN A 275 -3.24 1.12 14.98
C GLN A 275 -3.31 1.96 13.69
N LEU A 276 -4.48 2.49 13.32
CA LEU A 276 -4.76 3.13 12.01
C LEU A 276 -4.60 4.67 12.03
N PRO A 277 -4.37 5.32 10.87
CA PRO A 277 -4.36 6.77 10.71
C PRO A 277 -5.69 7.41 11.03
N GLU A 278 -5.64 8.68 11.39
CA GLU A 278 -6.83 9.52 11.57
C GLU A 278 -7.76 9.54 10.35
N SER A 279 -7.24 9.52 9.13
CA SER A 279 -8.04 9.45 7.90
C SER A 279 -8.81 8.12 7.77
N VAL A 280 -8.13 7.00 8.06
CA VAL A 280 -8.71 5.65 8.00
C VAL A 280 -9.68 5.44 9.16
N LYS A 281 -9.31 5.78 10.40
CA LYS A 281 -10.19 5.77 11.59
C LYS A 281 -11.51 6.50 11.33
N LYS A 282 -11.46 7.70 10.73
CA LYS A 282 -12.65 8.53 10.46
C LYS A 282 -13.56 7.93 9.39
N GLN A 283 -13.01 7.30 8.34
CA GLN A 283 -13.83 6.64 7.32
C GLN A 283 -14.37 5.27 7.81
N LEU A 284 -13.58 4.49 8.55
CA LEU A 284 -14.04 3.24 9.21
C LEU A 284 -15.22 3.50 10.15
N ASN A 285 -15.11 4.48 11.07
CA ASN A 285 -16.20 4.89 11.97
C ASN A 285 -17.41 5.55 11.25
N ARG A 286 -17.30 5.82 9.95
CA ARG A 286 -18.40 6.31 9.11
C ARG A 286 -19.07 5.17 8.35
N GLU A 287 -18.30 4.24 7.81
CA GLU A 287 -18.84 3.07 7.08
C GLU A 287 -19.43 2.02 8.01
N HIS A 288 -18.92 1.90 9.23
CA HIS A 288 -19.51 1.11 10.32
C HIS A 288 -20.94 1.54 10.68
N ARG A 289 -21.18 2.83 10.91
CA ARG A 289 -22.54 3.36 11.15
C ARG A 289 -23.45 3.18 9.94
N LYS A 290 -22.94 3.43 8.73
CA LYS A 290 -23.70 3.24 7.49
C LYS A 290 -24.17 1.80 7.30
N VAL A 291 -23.34 0.78 7.55
CA VAL A 291 -23.79 -0.60 7.37
C VAL A 291 -24.88 -0.98 8.38
N GLN A 292 -24.86 -0.42 9.59
CA GLN A 292 -25.95 -0.59 10.56
C GLN A 292 -27.27 0.07 10.10
N GLU A 293 -27.19 1.23 9.43
CA GLU A 293 -28.34 1.91 8.82
C GLU A 293 -28.88 1.11 7.61
N GLU A 294 -27.98 0.60 6.77
CA GLU A 294 -28.29 -0.19 5.57
C GLU A 294 -28.96 -1.53 5.91
N ILE A 295 -28.45 -2.26 6.93
CA ILE A 295 -29.08 -3.49 7.47
C ILE A 295 -30.52 -3.21 7.92
N LYS A 296 -30.72 -2.20 8.78
CA LYS A 296 -32.05 -1.82 9.29
C LYS A 296 -33.01 -1.42 8.17
N SER A 297 -32.52 -0.74 7.14
CA SER A 297 -33.32 -0.35 5.98
C SER A 297 -33.82 -1.56 5.20
N LEU A 298 -32.97 -2.56 4.94
CA LEU A 298 -33.38 -3.77 4.23
C LEU A 298 -34.32 -4.63 5.07
N GLU A 299 -34.02 -4.84 6.36
CA GLU A 299 -34.87 -5.61 7.27
C GLU A 299 -36.25 -4.96 7.48
N SER A 300 -36.33 -3.63 7.58
CA SER A 300 -37.62 -2.93 7.64
C SER A 300 -38.41 -2.92 6.33
N THR A 301 -37.77 -3.24 5.20
CA THR A 301 -38.42 -3.37 3.88
C THR A 301 -38.89 -4.80 3.61
N ALA A 302 -38.17 -5.81 4.11
CA ALA A 302 -38.55 -7.23 3.99
C ALA A 302 -39.71 -7.64 4.93
N ASN A 303 -40.07 -6.78 5.90
CA ASN A 303 -41.18 -6.99 6.84
C ASN A 303 -42.41 -6.12 6.49
N ARG A 304 -42.63 -5.80 5.21
CA ARG A 304 -43.73 -5.00 4.68
C ARG A 304 -44.33 -5.64 3.42
#